data_AF-A0A3B4ZLW2-F1
#
_entry.id   AF-A0A3B4ZLW2-F1
#
_cell.length_a   1.000
_cell.length_b   1.000
_cell.length_c   1.000
_cell.angle_alpha   90.00
_cell.angle_beta   90.00
_cell.angle_gamma   90.00
#
_symmetry.space_group_name_H-M   'P 1'
#
loop_
_entity.id
_entity.type
_entity.pdbx_description
1 polymer ?
#
loop_
_entity_poly.entity_id
_entity_poly.type
_entity_poly.pdbx_seq_one_letter_code
_entity_poly.pdbx_strand_id
1 'polypeptide(L)'
;MSLELVLDLTHTLCSDDDLIKPRKLPNPILASHQHGALHQELLFCHRRGVLPRQKTELQCVLEHKRREQHKQRELALHPPSDLEVKLRTRLQTLQYELEEQKRSESLKNVPEFVFVRQSLKHIPDSS
;
A
#
# COMPACT_ATOMS: atom_id res chain seq x y z
N MET A 1 -29.79 22.39 61.25
CA MET A 1 -28.34 22.12 61.46
C MET A 1 -28.01 20.75 60.86
N SER A 2 -28.37 20.53 59.60
CA SER A 2 -28.34 19.21 58.96
C SER A 2 -28.04 19.36 57.48
N LEU A 3 -26.99 20.11 57.13
CA LEU A 3 -26.47 20.23 55.75
C LEU A 3 -24.95 20.49 55.73
N GLU A 4 -24.20 20.10 56.76
CA GLU A 4 -22.71 20.20 56.76
C GLU A 4 -22.01 18.84 56.73
N LEU A 5 -22.74 17.72 56.68
CA LEU A 5 -22.16 16.38 56.80
C LEU A 5 -22.14 15.56 55.49
N VAL A 6 -22.40 16.19 54.33
CA VAL A 6 -22.50 15.47 53.04
C VAL A 6 -21.38 15.83 52.05
N LEU A 7 -20.50 16.80 52.36
CA LEU A 7 -19.46 17.24 51.44
C LEU A 7 -18.02 16.80 51.80
N ASP A 8 -17.80 16.22 52.98
CA ASP A 8 -16.47 15.75 53.39
C ASP A 8 -16.14 14.32 52.95
N LEU A 9 -17.03 13.62 52.25
CA LEU A 9 -16.78 12.24 51.81
C LEU A 9 -16.23 12.13 50.39
N THR A 10 -16.04 13.22 49.65
CA THR A 10 -15.63 13.15 48.23
C THR A 10 -14.27 13.77 47.91
N HIS A 11 -13.49 14.22 48.89
CA HIS A 11 -12.30 15.02 48.58
C HIS A 11 -11.07 14.81 49.47
N THR A 12 -10.68 13.57 49.74
CA THR A 12 -9.28 13.28 50.11
C THR A 12 -8.82 11.95 49.55
N LEU A 13 -8.14 12.05 48.39
CA LEU A 13 -6.91 11.31 48.10
C LEU A 13 -7.00 9.80 48.34
N CYS A 14 -7.66 9.07 47.44
CA CYS A 14 -7.05 7.81 47.00
C CYS A 14 -5.78 8.21 46.26
N SER A 15 -4.73 8.48 47.04
CA SER A 15 -3.44 8.95 46.57
C SER A 15 -2.92 7.99 45.51
N ASP A 16 -2.62 8.52 44.32
CA ASP A 16 -1.80 7.84 43.30
C ASP A 16 -0.39 7.46 43.81
N ASP A 17 -0.07 7.81 45.07
CA ASP A 17 1.17 7.45 45.76
C ASP A 17 1.22 5.99 46.24
N ASP A 18 0.10 5.28 46.31
CA ASP A 18 0.06 3.85 46.66
C ASP A 18 0.21 2.92 45.43
N LEU A 19 0.29 3.47 44.22
CA LEU A 19 0.53 2.70 43.00
C LEU A 19 2.03 2.53 42.74
N ILE A 20 2.50 1.28 42.60
CA ILE A 20 3.87 0.97 42.18
C ILE A 20 4.08 1.54 40.77
N LYS A 21 4.83 2.64 40.68
CA LYS A 21 5.20 3.24 39.40
C LYS A 21 6.19 2.31 38.69
N PRO A 22 5.93 1.88 37.43
CA PRO A 22 6.87 1.04 36.71
C PRO A 22 8.21 1.76 36.54
N ARG A 23 9.25 1.23 37.19
CA ARG A 23 10.61 1.77 37.07
C ARG A 23 11.19 1.32 35.74
N LYS A 24 11.57 2.28 34.89
CA LYS A 24 12.32 1.99 33.67
C LYS A 24 13.66 1.39 34.07
N LEU A 25 13.88 0.13 33.70
CA LEU A 25 15.16 -0.53 33.90
C LEU A 25 16.22 0.16 33.02
N PRO A 26 17.43 0.39 33.54
CA PRO A 26 18.51 0.94 32.72
C PRO A 26 18.84 -0.06 31.60
N ASN A 27 18.91 0.42 30.37
CA ASN A 27 19.28 -0.42 29.24
C ASN A 27 20.72 -0.93 29.48
N PRO A 28 20.95 -2.24 29.62
CA PRO A 28 22.27 -2.78 29.95
C PRO A 28 23.34 -2.43 28.91
N ILE A 29 22.93 -2.23 27.66
CA ILE A 29 23.77 -1.82 26.54
C ILE A 29 24.27 -0.38 26.72
N LEU A 30 23.40 0.51 27.21
CA LEU A 30 23.75 1.92 27.45
C LEU A 30 24.43 2.13 28.80
N ALA A 31 24.15 1.27 29.78
CA ALA A 31 24.77 1.32 31.11
C ALA A 31 26.23 0.81 31.11
N SER A 32 26.59 -0.07 30.17
CA SER A 32 27.95 -0.60 30.06
C SER A 32 28.89 0.35 29.31
N HIS A 33 29.86 0.92 30.02
CA HIS A 33 30.91 1.76 29.41
C HIS A 33 31.71 1.01 28.34
N GLN A 34 32.01 -0.26 28.58
CA GLN A 34 32.76 -1.09 27.63
C GLN A 34 32.01 -1.26 26.31
N HIS A 35 30.68 -1.42 26.37
CA HIS A 35 29.85 -1.51 25.18
C HIS A 35 29.87 -0.20 24.37
N GLY A 36 29.76 0.94 25.06
CA GLY A 36 29.86 2.26 24.43
C GLY A 36 31.21 2.48 23.75
N ALA A 37 32.31 2.13 24.42
CA ALA A 37 33.66 2.24 23.85
C ALA A 37 33.83 1.38 22.58
N LEU A 38 33.38 0.12 22.61
CA LEU A 38 33.41 -0.76 21.44
C LEU A 38 32.56 -0.20 20.30
N HIS A 39 31.36 0.32 20.58
CA HIS A 39 30.50 0.93 19.56
C HIS A 39 31.20 2.10 18.86
N GLN A 40 31.86 2.97 19.62
CA GLN A 40 32.63 4.09 19.07
C GLN A 40 33.79 3.62 18.21
N GLU A 41 34.52 2.59 18.63
CA GLU A 41 35.61 1.98 17.86
C GLU A 41 35.10 1.36 16.56
N LEU A 42 34.01 0.60 16.59
CA LEU A 42 33.40 0.02 15.39
C LEU A 42 32.95 1.09 14.40
N LEU A 43 32.30 2.16 14.88
CA LEU A 43 31.94 3.30 14.04
C LEU A 43 33.17 4.00 13.45
N PHE A 44 34.23 4.15 14.22
CA PHE A 44 35.49 4.73 13.76
C PHE A 44 36.14 3.88 12.66
N CYS A 45 36.25 2.57 12.86
CA CYS A 45 36.78 1.63 11.86
C CYS A 45 35.92 1.58 10.59
N HIS A 46 34.59 1.63 10.72
CA HIS A 46 33.67 1.70 9.58
C HIS A 46 33.86 3.00 8.78
N ARG A 47 33.96 4.16 9.45
CA ARG A 47 34.21 5.45 8.78
C ARG A 47 35.57 5.47 8.07
N ARG A 48 36.58 4.83 8.63
CA ARG A 48 37.93 4.72 8.04
C ARG A 48 38.07 3.63 6.97
N GLY A 49 37.02 2.84 6.72
CA GLY A 49 37.05 1.77 5.72
C GLY A 49 37.94 0.59 6.08
N VAL A 50 38.27 0.42 7.37
CA VAL A 50 39.13 -0.67 7.87
C VAL A 50 38.36 -1.99 7.96
N LEU A 51 37.03 -1.91 8.15
CA LEU A 51 36.15 -3.07 8.18
C LEU A 51 35.56 -3.35 6.79
N PRO A 52 35.34 -4.63 6.42
CA PRO A 52 34.60 -4.98 5.22
C PRO A 52 33.25 -4.26 5.24
N ARG A 53 33.02 -3.39 4.26
CA ARG A 53 31.79 -2.60 4.16
C ARG A 53 30.66 -3.46 3.60
N GLN A 54 30.30 -4.52 4.30
CA GLN A 54 29.10 -5.27 4.01
C GLN A 54 27.92 -4.42 4.48
N LYS A 55 27.22 -3.81 3.52
CA LYS A 55 25.94 -3.16 3.79
C LYS A 55 24.99 -4.22 4.33
N THR A 56 24.28 -3.93 5.41
CA THR A 56 23.26 -4.83 5.91
C THR A 56 22.17 -5.01 4.86
N GLU A 57 21.49 -6.16 4.85
CA GLU A 57 20.41 -6.43 3.90
C GLU A 57 19.35 -5.34 3.93
N LEU A 58 18.98 -4.87 5.12
CA LEU A 58 18.04 -3.76 5.30
C LEU A 58 18.54 -2.48 4.62
N GLN A 59 19.84 -2.13 4.77
CA GLN A 59 20.40 -0.96 4.12
C GLN A 59 20.37 -1.09 2.59
N CYS A 60 20.68 -2.28 2.05
CA CYS A 60 20.56 -2.56 0.62
C CYS A 60 19.12 -2.40 0.12
N VAL A 61 18.15 -2.97 0.84
CA VAL A 61 16.72 -2.87 0.51
C VAL A 61 16.23 -1.41 0.55
N LEU A 62 16.62 -0.64 1.57
CA LEU A 62 16.24 0.77 1.69
C LEU A 62 16.85 1.62 0.57
N GLU A 63 18.11 1.38 0.21
CA GLU A 63 18.77 2.06 -0.89
C GLU A 63 18.11 1.70 -2.24
N HIS A 64 17.82 0.42 -2.45
CA HIS A 64 17.09 -0.05 -3.63
C HIS A 64 15.70 0.61 -3.74
N LYS A 65 14.90 0.60 -2.66
CA LYS A 65 13.60 1.28 -2.62
C LYS A 65 13.69 2.77 -2.95
N ARG A 66 14.73 3.46 -2.45
CA ARG A 66 14.95 4.87 -2.74
C ARG A 66 15.24 5.12 -4.23
N ARG A 67 16.06 4.27 -4.85
CA ARG A 67 16.36 4.34 -6.29
C ARG A 67 15.11 4.09 -7.13
N GLU A 68 14.35 3.05 -6.80
CA GLU A 68 13.10 2.74 -7.52
C GLU A 68 12.08 3.86 -7.39
N GLN A 69 11.92 4.44 -6.20
CA GLN A 69 11.03 5.58 -6.01
C GLN A 69 11.46 6.78 -6.86
N HIS A 70 12.77 7.07 -6.93
CA HIS A 70 13.29 8.15 -7.76
C HIS A 70 13.01 7.88 -9.24
N LYS A 71 13.32 6.68 -9.73
CA LYS A 71 13.04 6.25 -11.10
C LYS A 71 11.56 6.39 -11.44
N GLN A 72 10.67 5.98 -10.54
CA GLN A 72 9.23 6.09 -10.74
C GLN A 72 8.76 7.54 -10.81
N ARG A 73 9.34 8.44 -10.01
CA ARG A 73 9.05 9.88 -10.07
C ARG A 73 9.49 10.48 -11.40
N GLU A 74 10.70 10.17 -11.85
CA GLU A 74 11.19 10.63 -13.15
C GLU A 74 10.29 10.13 -14.29
N LEU A 75 9.93 8.85 -14.29
CA LEU A 75 9.00 8.29 -15.29
C LEU A 75 7.61 8.93 -15.25
N ALA A 76 7.12 9.32 -14.08
CA ALA A 76 5.83 10.01 -13.94
C ALA A 76 5.86 11.46 -14.43
N LEU A 77 7.04 12.11 -14.42
CA LEU A 77 7.22 13.45 -14.98
C LEU A 77 7.36 13.43 -16.50
N HIS A 78 7.88 12.34 -17.07
CA HIS A 78 8.03 12.21 -18.51
C HIS A 78 6.70 11.83 -19.19
N PRO A 79 6.34 12.49 -20.31
CA PRO A 79 5.24 12.02 -21.13
C PRO A 79 5.54 10.61 -21.67
N PRO A 80 4.49 9.81 -21.97
CA PRO A 80 4.66 8.47 -22.52
C PRO A 80 5.48 8.52 -23.82
N SER A 81 6.36 7.54 -24.00
CA SER A 81 7.20 7.43 -25.20
C SER A 81 6.34 7.24 -26.45
N ASP A 82 6.81 7.68 -27.62
CA ASP A 82 6.13 7.44 -28.91
C ASP A 82 5.83 5.94 -29.12
N LEU A 83 6.76 5.06 -28.72
CA LEU A 83 6.53 3.62 -28.73
C LEU A 83 5.39 3.20 -27.80
N GLU A 84 5.35 3.76 -26.59
CA GLU A 84 4.30 3.46 -25.60
C GLU A 84 2.93 3.92 -26.10
N VAL A 85 2.85 5.09 -26.73
CA VAL A 85 1.62 5.60 -27.35
C VAL A 85 1.15 4.65 -28.45
N LYS A 86 2.04 4.23 -29.36
CA LYS A 86 1.71 3.27 -30.43
C LYS A 86 1.22 1.93 -29.89
N LEU A 87 1.85 1.42 -28.82
CA LEU A 87 1.41 0.19 -28.16
C LEU A 87 0.02 0.34 -27.53
N ARG A 88 -0.26 1.45 -26.84
CA ARG A 88 -1.59 1.74 -26.28
C ARG A 88 -2.67 1.82 -27.36
N THR A 89 -2.39 2.52 -28.46
CA THR A 89 -3.30 2.58 -29.61
C THR A 89 -3.56 1.20 -30.18
N ARG A 90 -2.51 0.38 -30.38
CA ARG A 90 -2.68 -0.98 -30.91
C ARG A 90 -3.51 -1.86 -29.98
N LEU A 91 -3.29 -1.77 -28.67
CA LEU A 91 -4.09 -2.48 -27.67
C LEU A 91 -5.57 -2.07 -27.73
N GLN A 92 -5.86 -0.78 -27.85
CA GLN A 92 -7.24 -0.28 -27.98
C GLN A 92 -7.92 -0.81 -29.25
N THR A 93 -7.20 -0.81 -30.38
CA THR A 93 -7.73 -1.36 -31.65
C THR A 93 -8.06 -2.85 -31.50
N LEU A 94 -7.15 -3.64 -30.92
CA LEU A 94 -7.36 -5.08 -30.71
C LEU A 94 -8.53 -5.36 -29.78
N GLN A 95 -8.74 -4.55 -28.74
CA GLN A 95 -9.91 -4.68 -27.85
C GLN A 95 -11.22 -4.46 -28.61
N TYR A 96 -11.28 -3.41 -29.45
CA TYR A 96 -12.45 -3.12 -30.27
C TYR A 96 -12.74 -4.26 -31.26
N GLU A 97 -11.71 -4.74 -31.97
CA GLU A 97 -11.84 -5.87 -32.90
C GLU A 97 -12.40 -7.12 -32.21
N LEU A 98 -11.92 -7.42 -30.99
CA LEU A 98 -12.36 -8.56 -30.21
C LEU A 98 -13.80 -8.40 -29.72
N GLU A 99 -14.22 -7.20 -29.34
CA GLU A 99 -15.62 -6.91 -28.99
C GLU A 99 -16.55 -7.03 -30.20
N GLU A 100 -16.16 -6.51 -31.36
CA GLU A 100 -16.91 -6.66 -32.61
C GLU A 100 -17.04 -8.13 -33.00
N GLN A 101 -15.97 -8.91 -32.88
CA GLN A 101 -16.02 -10.34 -33.13
C GLN A 101 -17.01 -11.02 -32.18
N LYS A 102 -16.98 -10.72 -30.89
CA LYS A 102 -17.95 -11.24 -29.90
C LYS A 102 -19.39 -10.85 -30.23
N ARG A 103 -19.64 -9.62 -30.70
CA ARG A 103 -20.98 -9.18 -31.15
C ARG A 103 -21.43 -9.96 -32.39
N SER A 104 -20.53 -10.16 -33.34
CA SER A 104 -20.84 -10.93 -34.55
C SER A 104 -21.14 -12.40 -34.24
N GLU A 105 -20.39 -13.00 -33.32
CA GLU A 105 -20.61 -14.36 -32.83
C GLU A 105 -21.92 -14.45 -32.05
N SER A 106 -22.22 -13.49 -31.18
CA SER A 106 -23.48 -13.50 -30.43
C SER A 106 -24.70 -13.40 -31.34
N LEU A 107 -24.64 -12.59 -32.41
CA LEU A 107 -25.69 -12.50 -33.43
C LEU A 107 -25.85 -13.82 -34.20
N LYS A 108 -24.76 -14.48 -34.59
CA LYS A 108 -24.80 -15.81 -35.25
C LYS A 108 -25.34 -16.90 -34.32
N ASN A 109 -25.09 -16.78 -33.02
CA ASN A 109 -25.55 -17.71 -32.00
C ASN A 109 -27.03 -17.48 -31.59
N VAL A 110 -27.71 -16.47 -32.15
CA VAL A 110 -29.15 -16.28 -31.92
C VAL A 110 -29.92 -17.39 -32.64
N PRO A 111 -30.78 -18.16 -31.93
CA PRO A 111 -31.59 -19.19 -32.55
C PRO A 111 -32.56 -18.62 -33.61
N GLU A 112 -32.75 -19.36 -34.71
CA GLU A 112 -33.59 -18.95 -35.85
C GLU A 112 -35.03 -18.59 -35.46
N PHE A 113 -35.61 -19.32 -34.49
CA PHE A 113 -37.01 -19.10 -34.06
C PHE A 113 -37.27 -17.69 -33.49
N VAL A 114 -36.22 -16.99 -33.04
CA VAL A 114 -36.30 -15.59 -32.59
C VAL A 114 -36.69 -14.67 -33.76
N PHE A 115 -36.24 -14.97 -34.98
CA PHE A 115 -36.55 -14.21 -36.20
C PHE A 115 -37.91 -14.59 -36.78
N VAL A 116 -38.31 -15.88 -36.69
CA VAL A 116 -39.62 -16.37 -37.17
C VAL A 116 -40.79 -15.62 -36.52
N ARG A 117 -40.69 -15.27 -35.22
CA ARG A 117 -41.74 -14.52 -34.51
C ARG A 117 -41.99 -13.11 -35.08
N GLN A 118 -41.00 -12.51 -35.74
CA GLN A 118 -41.14 -11.19 -36.35
C GLN A 118 -41.77 -11.30 -37.75
N SER A 119 -41.43 -12.34 -38.51
CA SER A 119 -42.03 -12.62 -39.82
C SER A 119 -43.53 -12.93 -39.74
N LEU A 120 -43.95 -13.66 -38.70
CA LEU A 120 -45.37 -13.98 -38.49
C LEU A 120 -46.24 -12.78 -38.11
N LYS A 121 -45.64 -11.66 -37.65
CA LYS A 121 -46.37 -10.42 -37.32
C LYS A 121 -46.76 -9.59 -38.54
N HIS A 122 -46.15 -9.85 -39.69
CA HIS A 122 -46.31 -9.05 -40.90
C HIS A 122 -47.22 -9.71 -41.95
N ILE A 123 -47.76 -10.88 -41.64
CA ILE A 123 -48.74 -11.55 -42.49
C ILE A 123 -50.08 -10.83 -42.29
N PRO A 124 -50.64 -10.15 -43.30
CA PRO A 124 -51.96 -9.57 -43.18
C PRO A 124 -52.98 -10.69 -42.98
N ASP A 125 -53.88 -10.53 -42.03
CA ASP A 125 -54.99 -11.46 -41.79
C ASP A 125 -55.83 -11.56 -43.07
N SER A 126 -55.61 -12.63 -43.85
CA SER A 126 -56.46 -12.95 -44.98
C SER A 126 -57.75 -13.57 -44.42
N SER A 127 -58.72 -12.70 -44.13
CA SER A 127 -60.13 -13.07 -43.87
C SER A 127 -60.99 -12.73 -45.08
#